data_AF-A0AAV7XG11-F1
#
_entry.id   AF-A0AAV7XG11-F1
#
_cell.length_a   1.000
_cell.length_b   1.000
_cell.length_c   1.000
_cell.angle_alpha   90.00
_cell.angle_beta   90.00
_cell.angle_gamma   90.00
#
_symmetry.space_group_name_H-M   'P 1'
#
loop_
_entity.id
_entity.type
_entity.pdbx_description
1 polymer ?
#
loop_
_entity_poly.entity_id
_entity_poly.type
_entity_poly.pdbx_seq_one_letter_code
_entity_poly.pdbx_strand_id
1 'polypeptide(L)'
;MQRPPPPPPRISWCEPSTASKVTNDEGGWRPIHDQSPSQCEVAFEDLRPSRSPPPSPPSPAAVNRDQEALTPAPADDTANAVVNGISNMPIKEKIGRRQAIPILYTRGTHYEVGFDVGRTFSGIINSFLVQSGPLNDEFLPLYETEAGRRAYEDTLAAVKQHYPQYVQELQGTADGAKVPFHKLFLLHMDEITPNVAGRPANQGTNGCSTICVNHPGQELLGHTEDALAETLNHVYLVSAHITAPEPQGRWKVAEENFTALCYAGHLPGFCMGFNHHGLVFSVNIIKAARLAAGKTPRHFLARALLAADNFAAAQQVLRDEGCGSGDAISINMTFLDQEGDRMFHNAEVGPACGGDCRSELSILSCSPGEHIFHTNKYLRLNIGEVGGAIVSSSDARHATQESQPAPTTMQDVVRLLGDQSHPEHTIFREAGDDDFVKTVTVGIFDCVNRTWSLYTDNPKTHDPIVVLPLLVKKPSK
;
A
#
# COMPACT_ATOMS: atom_id res chain seq x y z
N MET A 1 -61.38 -36.65 16.54
CA MET A 1 -60.80 -37.29 15.33
C MET A 1 -60.10 -36.22 14.52
N GLN A 2 -58.77 -36.34 14.35
CA GLN A 2 -57.98 -35.91 13.19
C GLN A 2 -56.58 -36.53 13.36
N ARG A 3 -56.05 -37.16 12.29
CA ARG A 3 -54.82 -37.98 12.29
C ARG A 3 -53.57 -37.11 12.14
N PRO A 4 -52.40 -37.56 12.65
CA PRO A 4 -51.11 -36.88 12.43
C PRO A 4 -50.51 -37.20 11.04
N PRO A 5 -49.58 -36.36 10.54
CA PRO A 5 -49.01 -36.45 9.20
C PRO A 5 -47.95 -37.57 9.04
N PRO A 6 -47.64 -38.00 7.79
CA PRO A 6 -46.70 -39.09 7.52
C PRO A 6 -45.22 -38.65 7.58
N PRO A 7 -44.29 -39.59 7.79
CA PRO A 7 -42.86 -39.32 7.91
C PRO A 7 -42.14 -39.14 6.56
N PRO A 8 -40.96 -38.49 6.53
CA PRO A 8 -40.18 -38.22 5.32
C PRO A 8 -39.39 -39.46 4.80
N PRO A 9 -38.95 -39.46 3.53
CA PRO A 9 -38.33 -40.61 2.87
C PRO A 9 -36.87 -40.85 3.27
N ARG A 10 -36.45 -42.12 3.26
CA ARG A 10 -35.10 -42.60 3.61
C ARG A 10 -34.13 -42.46 2.42
N ILE A 11 -32.93 -41.95 2.69
CA ILE A 11 -31.77 -41.98 1.79
C ILE A 11 -30.82 -43.10 2.25
N SER A 12 -30.43 -43.98 1.33
CA SER A 12 -29.52 -45.11 1.57
C SER A 12 -28.07 -44.72 1.28
N TRP A 13 -27.18 -45.04 2.23
CA TRP A 13 -25.72 -44.94 2.10
C TRP A 13 -25.15 -46.23 1.48
N CYS A 14 -24.18 -46.08 0.57
CA CYS A 14 -23.29 -47.16 0.12
C CYS A 14 -21.84 -46.76 0.43
N GLU A 15 -21.11 -47.67 1.05
CA GLU A 15 -19.70 -47.59 1.43
C GLU A 15 -19.01 -48.95 1.10
N PRO A 16 -17.69 -49.11 1.20
CA PRO A 16 -16.76 -49.16 0.06
C PRO A 16 -16.17 -50.57 -0.21
N SER A 17 -15.54 -50.76 -1.39
CA SER A 17 -14.76 -51.98 -1.70
C SER A 17 -13.29 -51.68 -2.01
N THR A 18 -12.41 -52.46 -1.38
CA THR A 18 -10.93 -52.37 -1.38
C THR A 18 -10.23 -53.13 -2.52
N ALA A 19 -9.12 -52.52 -2.98
CA ALA A 19 -7.79 -53.05 -3.32
C ALA A 19 -7.55 -54.00 -4.52
N SER A 20 -6.59 -53.61 -5.38
CA SER A 20 -5.53 -54.46 -5.95
C SER A 20 -4.34 -53.62 -6.48
N LYS A 21 -3.17 -54.26 -6.58
CA LYS A 21 -1.77 -53.77 -6.47
C LYS A 21 -1.01 -53.60 -7.82
N VAL A 22 0.00 -52.69 -7.82
CA VAL A 22 1.36 -52.78 -8.45
C VAL A 22 1.41 -52.66 -10.00
N THR A 23 2.20 -51.79 -10.67
CA THR A 23 3.69 -51.65 -10.77
C THR A 23 4.16 -50.25 -11.22
N ASN A 24 5.44 -49.94 -10.95
CA ASN A 24 6.26 -48.87 -11.55
C ASN A 24 6.38 -49.01 -13.09
N ASP A 25 6.58 -47.89 -13.80
CA ASP A 25 7.64 -47.76 -14.81
C ASP A 25 7.85 -46.32 -15.30
N GLU A 26 9.11 -46.05 -15.63
CA GLU A 26 9.69 -44.81 -16.16
C GLU A 26 9.21 -44.48 -17.58
N GLY A 27 9.35 -43.21 -17.99
CA GLY A 27 9.29 -42.85 -19.41
C GLY A 27 8.97 -41.39 -19.68
N GLY A 28 10.02 -40.59 -19.91
CA GLY A 28 9.89 -39.20 -20.35
C GLY A 28 9.32 -39.06 -21.76
N TRP A 29 8.75 -37.89 -22.06
CA TRP A 29 8.44 -37.46 -23.42
C TRP A 29 8.81 -35.99 -23.64
N ARG A 30 9.55 -35.78 -24.74
CA ARG A 30 10.01 -34.51 -25.31
C ARG A 30 8.92 -33.89 -26.22
N PRO A 31 9.08 -32.61 -26.63
CA PRO A 31 7.99 -31.75 -27.08
C PRO A 31 7.64 -31.91 -28.56
N ILE A 32 6.38 -31.58 -28.90
CA ILE A 32 5.86 -31.53 -30.27
C ILE A 32 6.03 -30.10 -30.81
N HIS A 33 6.66 -30.02 -31.99
CA HIS A 33 6.74 -28.83 -32.83
C HIS A 33 5.53 -28.73 -33.76
N ASP A 34 5.16 -27.47 -34.01
CA ASP A 34 4.69 -26.89 -35.28
C ASP A 34 3.23 -27.09 -35.70
N GLN A 35 2.45 -26.00 -35.61
CA GLN A 35 1.55 -25.55 -36.67
C GLN A 35 1.48 -24.02 -36.71
N SER A 36 1.72 -23.47 -37.90
CA SER A 36 1.61 -22.05 -38.29
C SER A 36 0.17 -21.61 -38.53
N PRO A 37 -0.09 -20.29 -38.58
CA PRO A 37 -1.07 -19.80 -39.55
C PRO A 37 -0.61 -18.59 -40.38
N SER A 38 -0.82 -18.76 -41.69
CA SER A 38 -1.26 -17.84 -42.75
C SER A 38 -1.07 -16.32 -42.66
N GLN A 39 -0.61 -15.81 -43.81
CA GLN A 39 -0.33 -14.44 -44.24
C GLN A 39 -1.56 -13.51 -44.32
N CYS A 40 -1.34 -12.23 -44.00
CA CYS A 40 -2.00 -11.08 -44.62
C CYS A 40 -0.94 -9.99 -44.83
N GLU A 41 -0.61 -9.73 -46.09
CA GLU A 41 0.24 -8.62 -46.54
C GLU A 41 -0.59 -7.33 -46.64
N VAL A 42 -0.07 -6.24 -46.07
CA VAL A 42 -0.37 -4.88 -46.55
C VAL A 42 0.95 -4.11 -46.54
N ALA A 43 1.38 -3.69 -47.73
CA ALA A 43 2.61 -2.94 -47.98
C ALA A 43 2.48 -1.48 -47.51
N PHE A 44 3.55 -0.94 -46.92
CA PHE A 44 3.82 0.50 -46.88
C PHE A 44 5.30 0.75 -47.19
N GLU A 45 5.50 1.55 -48.24
CA GLU A 45 6.79 1.94 -48.81
C GLU A 45 7.64 2.83 -47.91
N ASP A 46 8.94 2.70 -48.13
CA ASP A 46 10.05 3.49 -47.60
C ASP A 46 9.91 5.01 -47.78
N LEU A 47 10.02 5.75 -46.68
CA LEU A 47 10.51 7.13 -46.69
C LEU A 47 11.41 7.39 -45.47
N ARG A 48 12.73 7.36 -45.68
CA ARG A 48 13.73 7.91 -44.76
C ARG A 48 13.87 9.42 -45.00
N PRO A 49 13.80 10.28 -43.98
CA PRO A 49 14.38 11.62 -44.04
C PRO A 49 15.79 11.62 -43.44
N SER A 50 16.70 12.28 -44.14
CA SER A 50 18.06 12.61 -43.72
C SER A 50 18.05 13.53 -42.48
N ARG A 51 18.91 13.23 -41.50
CA ARG A 51 19.18 14.11 -40.36
C ARG A 51 20.34 15.03 -40.68
N SER A 52 20.11 16.34 -40.65
CA SER A 52 21.13 17.38 -40.52
C SER A 52 21.32 17.72 -39.04
N PRO A 53 22.54 18.06 -38.57
CA PRO A 53 22.77 18.43 -37.18
C PRO A 53 22.29 19.87 -36.88
N PRO A 54 21.90 20.17 -35.62
CA PRO A 54 21.45 21.51 -35.24
C PRO A 54 22.62 22.51 -35.11
N PRO A 55 22.39 23.82 -35.29
CA PRO A 55 23.42 24.84 -35.14
C PRO A 55 23.69 25.19 -33.66
N SER A 56 24.94 25.56 -33.38
CA SER A 56 25.46 25.98 -32.07
C SER A 56 24.85 27.31 -31.58
N PRO A 57 24.75 27.53 -30.26
CA PRO A 57 24.27 28.81 -29.70
C PRO A 57 25.35 29.91 -29.79
N PRO A 58 24.97 31.20 -29.90
CA PRO A 58 25.92 32.31 -29.85
C PRO A 58 26.38 32.61 -28.42
N SER A 59 27.64 33.03 -28.30
CA SER A 59 28.31 33.49 -27.07
C SER A 59 27.87 34.91 -26.66
N PRO A 60 27.87 35.28 -25.36
CA PRO A 60 27.39 36.58 -24.90
C PRO A 60 28.46 37.67 -25.03
N ALA A 61 28.08 38.82 -25.60
CA ALA A 61 28.92 40.02 -25.66
C ALA A 61 28.58 40.98 -24.49
N ALA A 62 29.61 41.23 -23.69
CA ALA A 62 30.01 42.46 -23.00
C ALA A 62 28.96 43.50 -22.56
N VAL A 63 28.81 43.58 -21.24
CA VAL A 63 29.00 44.76 -20.36
C VAL A 63 29.05 46.14 -21.04
N ASN A 64 28.18 47.06 -20.58
CA ASN A 64 28.55 48.45 -20.38
C ASN A 64 27.98 48.96 -19.05
N ARG A 65 28.88 49.44 -18.19
CA ARG A 65 28.60 50.30 -17.04
C ARG A 65 28.44 51.74 -17.52
N ASP A 66 27.56 52.50 -16.86
CA ASP A 66 27.90 53.76 -16.17
C ASP A 66 26.63 54.62 -16.00
N GLN A 67 26.30 54.96 -14.75
CA GLN A 67 26.22 56.36 -14.25
C GLN A 67 25.48 56.44 -12.89
N GLU A 68 26.27 56.81 -11.88
CA GLU A 68 26.01 57.70 -10.73
C GLU A 68 24.82 58.67 -10.88
N ALA A 69 24.16 59.24 -9.88
CA ALA A 69 24.11 59.19 -8.41
C ALA A 69 22.94 60.15 -8.01
N LEU A 70 22.75 60.32 -6.69
CA LEU A 70 22.04 61.42 -5.98
C LEU A 70 20.69 61.08 -5.32
N THR A 71 20.76 60.91 -4.00
CA THR A 71 19.70 61.25 -3.03
C THR A 71 19.64 62.78 -2.87
N PRO A 72 18.49 63.34 -2.42
CA PRO A 72 18.28 63.51 -0.98
C PRO A 72 16.81 63.33 -0.51
N ALA A 73 16.65 63.00 0.78
CA ALA A 73 15.43 63.20 1.57
C ALA A 73 15.44 64.62 2.20
N PRO A 74 14.46 65.11 3.01
CA PRO A 74 13.24 64.46 3.52
C PRO A 74 11.97 65.36 3.54
N ALA A 75 10.79 64.78 3.84
CA ALA A 75 9.70 65.50 4.52
C ALA A 75 8.71 64.50 5.17
N ASP A 76 8.39 64.77 6.43
CA ASP A 76 7.30 64.20 7.23
C ASP A 76 5.95 64.26 6.50
N ASP A 77 5.16 63.19 6.57
CA ASP A 77 3.73 63.36 6.86
C ASP A 77 3.12 62.06 7.42
N THR A 78 2.68 62.17 8.66
CA THR A 78 1.86 61.19 9.38
C THR A 78 0.44 61.19 8.83
N ALA A 79 0.08 60.26 7.95
CA ALA A 79 -1.28 59.71 7.81
C ALA A 79 -1.34 58.80 6.58
N ASN A 80 -1.29 57.48 6.79
CA ASN A 80 -2.06 56.48 6.04
C ASN A 80 -1.79 55.12 6.65
N ALA A 81 -2.48 54.87 7.77
CA ALA A 81 -2.94 53.51 8.04
C ALA A 81 -3.89 53.10 6.90
N VAL A 82 -3.84 51.81 6.56
CA VAL A 82 -4.77 51.03 5.73
C VAL A 82 -4.09 50.44 4.49
N VAL A 83 -3.84 49.12 4.62
CA VAL A 83 -3.65 48.12 3.56
C VAL A 83 -2.29 48.16 2.86
N ASN A 84 -1.34 47.41 3.43
CA ASN A 84 -0.43 46.62 2.61
C ASN A 84 -0.35 45.22 3.20
N GLY A 85 -0.64 44.24 2.33
CA GLY A 85 -0.87 42.86 2.68
C GLY A 85 0.32 42.24 3.39
N ILE A 86 0.07 41.73 4.59
CA ILE A 86 0.86 40.64 5.14
C ILE A 86 0.54 39.44 4.25
N SER A 87 1.36 39.27 3.21
CA SER A 87 1.58 37.96 2.58
C SER A 87 2.22 37.07 3.65
N ASN A 88 1.43 36.61 4.61
CA ASN A 88 1.77 35.46 5.43
C ASN A 88 1.65 34.25 4.51
N MET A 89 2.66 34.03 3.67
CA MET A 89 3.01 32.65 3.35
C MET A 89 3.23 31.99 4.72
N PRO A 90 2.53 30.89 5.04
CA PRO A 90 2.85 30.19 6.27
C PRO A 90 4.33 29.86 6.19
N ILE A 91 5.08 30.29 7.21
CA ILE A 91 6.45 29.81 7.41
C ILE A 91 6.33 28.30 7.33
N LYS A 92 6.93 27.67 6.30
CA LYS A 92 7.08 26.22 6.24
C LYS A 92 8.05 25.85 7.35
N GLU A 93 7.57 25.85 8.58
CA GLU A 93 8.33 25.44 9.75
C GLU A 93 8.57 23.94 9.58
N LYS A 94 9.81 23.57 9.23
CA LYS A 94 10.22 22.17 9.18
C LYS A 94 10.19 21.66 10.63
N ILE A 95 9.11 20.99 11.01
CA ILE A 95 8.94 20.44 12.38
C ILE A 95 9.86 19.25 12.68
N GLY A 96 10.61 18.77 11.69
CA GLY A 96 11.51 17.62 11.77
C GLY A 96 10.78 16.31 12.06
N ARG A 97 11.53 15.21 12.17
CA ARG A 97 11.00 13.92 12.65
C ARG A 97 10.53 14.05 14.09
N ARG A 98 9.30 13.61 14.36
CA ARG A 98 8.74 13.57 15.72
C ARG A 98 8.91 12.18 16.30
N GLN A 99 9.29 12.12 17.57
CA GLN A 99 9.37 10.87 18.35
C GLN A 99 8.03 10.56 19.02
N ALA A 100 6.97 10.50 18.23
CA ALA A 100 5.60 10.26 18.69
C ALA A 100 4.72 9.76 17.54
N ILE A 101 3.90 8.73 17.82
CA ILE A 101 2.80 8.29 16.96
C ILE A 101 1.51 8.34 17.79
N PRO A 102 0.51 9.15 17.41
CA PRO A 102 -0.75 9.20 18.14
C PRO A 102 -1.61 7.97 17.82
N ILE A 103 -2.43 7.55 18.78
CA ILE A 103 -3.32 6.39 18.68
C ILE A 103 -4.76 6.77 19.04
N LEU A 104 -5.72 6.26 18.27
CA LEU A 104 -7.15 6.34 18.56
C LEU A 104 -7.70 4.96 18.85
N TYR A 105 -8.38 4.81 19.98
CA TYR A 105 -9.27 3.68 20.28
C TYR A 105 -10.71 4.10 20.02
N THR A 106 -11.41 3.43 19.12
CA THR A 106 -12.80 3.77 18.77
C THR A 106 -13.63 2.54 18.47
N ARG A 107 -14.96 2.69 18.50
CA ARG A 107 -15.93 1.63 18.19
C ARG A 107 -17.18 2.22 17.57
N GLY A 108 -17.88 1.43 16.76
CA GLY A 108 -19.15 1.85 16.16
C GLY A 108 -19.39 1.17 14.83
N THR A 109 -20.19 1.79 13.98
CA THR A 109 -20.28 1.45 12.55
C THR A 109 -19.05 1.95 11.78
N HIS A 110 -18.87 1.50 10.53
CA HIS A 110 -17.81 2.00 9.65
C HIS A 110 -17.81 3.53 9.54
N TYR A 111 -18.99 4.15 9.35
CA TYR A 111 -19.10 5.62 9.30
C TYR A 111 -18.68 6.28 10.61
N GLU A 112 -19.15 5.81 11.76
CA GLU A 112 -18.84 6.39 13.07
C GLU A 112 -17.35 6.29 13.40
N VAL A 113 -16.73 5.13 13.13
CA VAL A 113 -15.28 4.94 13.28
C VAL A 113 -14.52 5.90 12.36
N GLY A 114 -14.92 6.00 11.09
CA GLY A 114 -14.37 6.97 10.16
C GLY A 114 -14.50 8.41 10.69
N PHE A 115 -15.69 8.78 11.17
CA PHE A 115 -15.95 10.11 11.72
C PHE A 115 -15.06 10.44 12.91
N ASP A 116 -14.87 9.50 13.83
CA ASP A 116 -13.99 9.70 14.99
C ASP A 116 -12.51 9.78 14.58
N VAL A 117 -12.06 9.01 13.59
CA VAL A 117 -10.71 9.14 12.99
C VAL A 117 -10.54 10.54 12.42
N GLY A 118 -11.47 10.96 11.55
CA GLY A 118 -11.45 12.27 10.92
C GLY A 118 -11.45 13.42 11.93
N ARG A 119 -12.33 13.34 12.94
CA ARG A 119 -12.46 14.37 13.99
C ARG A 119 -11.20 14.47 14.83
N THR A 120 -10.66 13.33 15.27
CA THR A 120 -9.49 13.25 16.16
C THR A 120 -8.23 13.72 15.46
N PHE A 121 -8.02 13.29 14.21
CA PHE A 121 -6.81 13.59 13.45
C PHE A 121 -7.00 14.69 12.41
N SER A 122 -8.07 15.48 12.51
CA SER A 122 -8.41 16.56 11.57
C SER A 122 -7.23 17.48 11.25
N GLY A 123 -6.44 17.87 12.26
CA GLY A 123 -5.25 18.70 12.07
C GLY A 123 -4.15 18.02 11.23
N ILE A 124 -3.88 16.73 11.50
CA ILE A 124 -2.90 15.93 10.74
C ILE A 124 -3.41 15.73 9.31
N ILE A 125 -4.67 15.34 9.13
CA ILE A 125 -5.28 15.12 7.81
C ILE A 125 -5.25 16.38 6.96
N ASN A 126 -5.71 17.52 7.49
CA ASN A 126 -5.68 18.79 6.75
C ASN A 126 -4.25 19.20 6.40
N SER A 127 -3.31 19.05 7.34
CA SER A 127 -1.90 19.34 7.11
C SER A 127 -1.31 18.48 5.99
N PHE A 128 -1.63 17.18 5.96
CA PHE A 128 -1.19 16.27 4.90
C PHE A 128 -1.76 16.66 3.54
N LEU A 129 -3.08 16.92 3.47
CA LEU A 129 -3.73 17.31 2.21
C LEU A 129 -3.16 18.61 1.62
N VAL A 130 -2.74 19.56 2.47
CA VAL A 130 -2.08 20.80 2.03
C VAL A 130 -0.66 20.55 1.52
N GLN A 131 0.04 19.58 2.09
CA GLN A 131 1.45 19.31 1.77
C GLN A 131 1.67 18.24 0.70
N SER A 132 0.68 17.40 0.43
CA SER A 132 0.78 16.30 -0.53
C SER A 132 0.98 16.82 -1.95
N GLY A 133 2.21 16.66 -2.48
CA GLY A 133 2.54 16.99 -3.86
C GLY A 133 1.71 16.17 -4.85
N PRO A 134 1.67 14.82 -4.74
CA PRO A 134 0.88 13.97 -5.64
C PRO A 134 -0.59 14.38 -5.71
N LEU A 135 -1.22 14.67 -4.58
CA LEU A 135 -2.63 15.08 -4.57
C LEU A 135 -2.84 16.42 -5.29
N ASN A 136 -2.05 17.44 -4.96
CA ASN A 136 -2.29 18.81 -5.39
C ASN A 136 -1.80 19.08 -6.82
N ASP A 137 -0.66 18.49 -7.20
CA ASP A 137 0.01 18.78 -8.48
C ASP A 137 -0.38 17.79 -9.59
N GLU A 138 -0.88 16.61 -9.23
CA GLU A 138 -1.22 15.55 -10.19
C GLU A 138 -2.68 15.09 -10.11
N PHE A 139 -3.12 14.56 -8.97
CA PHE A 139 -4.43 13.90 -8.88
C PHE A 139 -5.60 14.87 -9.04
N LEU A 140 -5.56 16.02 -8.37
CA LEU A 140 -6.61 17.05 -8.48
C LEU A 140 -6.68 17.66 -9.89
N PRO A 141 -5.58 18.07 -10.54
CA PRO A 141 -5.61 18.53 -11.93
C PRO A 141 -6.15 17.46 -12.90
N LEU A 142 -5.80 16.19 -12.71
CA LEU A 142 -6.31 15.09 -13.54
C LEU A 142 -7.80 14.84 -13.32
N TYR A 143 -8.29 14.93 -12.08
CA TYR A 143 -9.70 14.80 -11.75
C TYR A 143 -10.60 15.81 -12.49
N GLU A 144 -10.07 16.98 -12.82
CA GLU A 144 -10.80 17.99 -13.62
C GLU A 144 -10.81 17.72 -15.13
N THR A 145 -10.05 16.73 -15.61
CA THR A 145 -10.12 16.26 -16.99
C THR A 145 -11.22 15.22 -17.16
N GLU A 146 -11.78 15.10 -18.37
CA GLU A 146 -12.79 14.08 -18.68
C GLU A 146 -12.30 12.65 -18.39
N ALA A 147 -11.06 12.33 -18.77
CA ALA A 147 -10.47 11.02 -18.56
C ALA A 147 -10.28 10.69 -17.07
N GLY A 148 -9.76 11.64 -16.28
CA GLY A 148 -9.57 11.46 -14.84
C GLY A 148 -10.89 11.43 -14.08
N ARG A 149 -11.88 12.26 -14.46
CA ARG A 149 -13.22 12.23 -13.88
C ARG A 149 -13.92 10.89 -14.12
N ARG A 150 -13.85 10.36 -15.34
CA ARG A 150 -14.37 9.04 -15.66
C ARG A 150 -13.67 7.93 -14.86
N ALA A 151 -12.33 7.96 -14.78
CA ALA A 151 -11.58 7.00 -13.97
C ALA A 151 -12.02 7.02 -12.51
N TYR A 152 -12.23 8.22 -11.94
CA TYR A 152 -12.72 8.40 -10.58
C TYR A 152 -14.12 7.82 -10.40
N GLU A 153 -15.06 8.17 -11.28
CA GLU A 153 -16.46 7.76 -11.18
C GLU A 153 -16.63 6.25 -11.35
N ASP A 154 -15.95 5.66 -12.35
CA ASP A 154 -15.98 4.22 -12.59
C ASP A 154 -15.41 3.46 -11.38
N THR A 155 -14.29 3.92 -10.82
CA THR A 155 -13.65 3.30 -9.64
C THR A 155 -14.52 3.44 -8.40
N LEU A 156 -15.10 4.63 -8.17
CA LEU A 156 -16.02 4.87 -7.05
C LEU A 156 -17.27 4.00 -7.15
N ALA A 157 -17.82 3.82 -8.35
CA ALA A 157 -18.96 2.94 -8.59
C ALA A 157 -18.62 1.48 -8.25
N ALA A 158 -17.46 0.99 -8.68
CA ALA A 158 -17.00 -0.36 -8.38
C ALA A 158 -16.87 -0.59 -6.87
N VAL A 159 -16.19 0.30 -6.13
CA VAL A 159 -16.06 0.12 -4.67
C VAL A 159 -17.37 0.34 -3.92
N LYS A 160 -18.29 1.18 -4.39
CA LYS A 160 -19.64 1.29 -3.80
C LYS A 160 -20.44 0.00 -3.96
N GLN A 161 -20.24 -0.72 -5.06
CA GLN A 161 -20.89 -2.02 -5.30
C GLN A 161 -20.32 -3.12 -4.40
N HIS A 162 -18.99 -3.19 -4.28
CA HIS A 162 -18.31 -4.32 -3.65
C HIS A 162 -17.95 -4.10 -2.18
N TYR A 163 -17.63 -2.85 -1.81
CA TYR A 163 -17.14 -2.43 -0.50
C TYR A 163 -17.84 -1.16 0.01
N PRO A 164 -19.19 -1.06 -0.01
CA PRO A 164 -19.93 0.13 0.40
C PRO A 164 -19.59 0.60 1.82
N GLN A 165 -19.30 -0.34 2.72
CA GLN A 165 -18.94 -0.07 4.11
C GLN A 165 -17.62 0.72 4.24
N TYR A 166 -16.63 0.43 3.38
CA TYR A 166 -15.36 1.18 3.38
C TYR A 166 -15.51 2.55 2.71
N VAL A 167 -16.45 2.70 1.78
CA VAL A 167 -16.83 4.03 1.27
C VAL A 167 -17.47 4.87 2.37
N GLN A 168 -18.31 4.28 3.22
CA GLN A 168 -18.89 4.95 4.40
C GLN A 168 -17.82 5.32 5.44
N GLU A 169 -16.85 4.44 5.70
CA GLU A 169 -15.71 4.72 6.59
C GLU A 169 -14.88 5.92 6.09
N LEU A 170 -14.60 5.95 4.78
CA LEU A 170 -13.90 7.07 4.16
C LEU A 170 -14.72 8.37 4.18
N GLN A 171 -16.04 8.27 3.96
CA GLN A 171 -16.95 9.41 4.09
C GLN A 171 -16.98 9.95 5.53
N GLY A 172 -17.06 9.07 6.53
CA GLY A 172 -16.94 9.46 7.93
C GLY A 172 -15.64 10.20 8.19
N THR A 173 -14.51 9.67 7.71
CA THR A 173 -13.19 10.32 7.82
C THR A 173 -13.20 11.72 7.21
N ALA A 174 -13.78 11.87 6.02
CA ALA A 174 -13.90 13.17 5.35
C ALA A 174 -14.74 14.17 6.18
N ASP A 175 -15.91 13.74 6.65
CA ASP A 175 -16.84 14.56 7.41
C ASP A 175 -16.24 15.00 8.76
N GLY A 176 -15.64 14.05 9.48
CA GLY A 176 -14.98 14.31 10.76
C GLY A 176 -13.78 15.26 10.62
N ALA A 177 -12.98 15.09 9.57
CA ALA A 177 -11.83 15.96 9.28
C ALA A 177 -12.24 17.29 8.63
N LYS A 178 -13.51 17.43 8.23
CA LYS A 178 -14.07 18.59 7.52
C LYS A 178 -13.37 18.86 6.18
N VAL A 179 -13.08 17.79 5.44
CA VAL A 179 -12.43 17.86 4.12
C VAL A 179 -13.32 17.27 3.04
N PRO A 180 -13.19 17.67 1.77
CA PRO A 180 -14.00 17.10 0.71
C PRO A 180 -13.69 15.61 0.48
N PHE A 181 -14.72 14.76 0.42
CA PHE A 181 -14.60 13.32 0.18
C PHE A 181 -13.72 12.97 -1.04
N HIS A 182 -13.89 13.70 -2.14
CA HIS A 182 -13.15 13.41 -3.37
C HIS A 182 -11.63 13.51 -3.19
N LYS A 183 -11.14 14.40 -2.32
CA LYS A 183 -9.70 14.51 -2.03
C LYS A 183 -9.18 13.23 -1.38
N LEU A 184 -9.92 12.69 -0.40
CA LEU A 184 -9.53 11.46 0.26
C LEU A 184 -9.65 10.26 -0.69
N PHE A 185 -10.70 10.19 -1.51
CA PHE A 185 -10.84 9.09 -2.47
C PHE A 185 -9.74 9.13 -3.55
N LEU A 186 -9.31 10.30 -4.00
CA LEU A 186 -8.18 10.42 -4.94
C LEU A 186 -6.87 9.87 -4.35
N LEU A 187 -6.62 10.03 -3.04
CA LEU A 187 -5.47 9.38 -2.39
C LEU A 187 -5.53 7.84 -2.46
N HIS A 188 -6.73 7.26 -2.50
CA HIS A 188 -6.91 5.80 -2.60
C HIS A 188 -6.79 5.31 -4.04
N MET A 189 -7.07 6.17 -5.01
CA MET A 189 -6.83 5.88 -6.42
C MET A 189 -5.34 5.90 -6.76
N ASP A 190 -4.54 6.70 -6.05
CA ASP A 190 -3.09 6.76 -6.22
C ASP A 190 -2.70 6.88 -7.71
N GLU A 191 -1.74 6.09 -8.18
CA GLU A 191 -1.28 6.10 -9.57
C GLU A 191 -2.31 5.59 -10.60
N ILE A 192 -3.47 5.05 -10.21
CA ILE A 192 -4.50 4.58 -11.15
C ILE A 192 -4.92 5.73 -12.08
N THR A 193 -5.22 6.90 -11.52
CA THR A 193 -5.70 8.07 -12.28
C THR A 193 -4.68 8.55 -13.34
N PRO A 194 -3.42 8.85 -12.98
CA PRO A 194 -2.42 9.25 -13.98
C PRO A 194 -2.12 8.15 -15.00
N ASN A 195 -2.04 6.88 -14.58
CA ASN A 195 -1.74 5.78 -15.49
C ASN A 195 -2.81 5.64 -16.60
N VAL A 196 -4.09 5.61 -16.23
CA VAL A 196 -5.18 5.47 -17.22
C VAL A 196 -5.39 6.73 -18.05
N ALA A 197 -5.01 7.90 -17.53
CA ALA A 197 -4.99 9.16 -18.27
C ALA A 197 -3.78 9.29 -19.22
N GLY A 198 -2.92 8.27 -19.31
CA GLY A 198 -1.75 8.24 -20.20
C GLY A 198 -0.61 9.16 -19.74
N ARG A 199 -0.58 9.54 -18.47
CA ARG A 199 0.58 10.23 -17.90
C ARG A 199 1.72 9.24 -17.69
N PRO A 200 2.98 9.65 -17.93
CA PRO A 200 4.12 8.85 -17.55
C PRO A 200 4.08 8.57 -16.04
N ALA A 201 4.26 7.31 -15.66
CA ALA A 201 4.25 6.94 -14.25
C ALA A 201 5.39 7.63 -13.49
N ASN A 202 5.11 8.00 -12.24
CA ASN A 202 6.07 8.64 -11.37
C ASN A 202 7.27 7.70 -11.12
N GLN A 203 8.47 8.17 -11.45
CA GLN A 203 9.74 7.46 -11.31
C GLN A 203 10.32 7.50 -9.89
N GLY A 204 9.55 7.96 -8.89
CA GLY A 204 9.98 8.02 -7.50
C GLY A 204 10.38 6.66 -6.92
N THR A 205 11.32 6.68 -5.96
CA THR A 205 11.87 5.49 -5.31
C THR A 205 11.06 5.03 -4.09
N ASN A 206 9.83 5.50 -3.90
CA ASN A 206 9.03 5.18 -2.73
C ASN A 206 8.84 3.67 -2.63
N GLY A 207 9.27 3.07 -1.53
CA GLY A 207 9.21 1.64 -1.42
C GLY A 207 9.72 1.06 -0.11
N CYS A 208 8.83 0.35 0.56
CA CYS A 208 9.01 -0.36 1.83
C CYS A 208 9.88 -1.62 1.74
N SER A 209 10.43 -2.09 2.86
CA SER A 209 11.16 -3.37 2.98
C SER A 209 10.51 -4.25 4.03
N THR A 210 10.27 -5.53 3.73
CA THR A 210 9.70 -6.49 4.69
C THR A 210 10.60 -7.71 4.85
N ILE A 211 10.77 -8.17 6.08
CA ILE A 211 11.36 -9.47 6.42
C ILE A 211 10.38 -10.29 7.27
N CYS A 212 10.11 -11.52 6.85
CA CYS A 212 9.46 -12.55 7.65
C CYS A 212 10.51 -13.57 8.06
N VAL A 213 10.68 -13.82 9.36
CA VAL A 213 11.59 -14.84 9.91
C VAL A 213 10.72 -15.89 10.59
N ASN A 214 10.83 -17.16 10.18
CA ASN A 214 10.06 -18.26 10.76
C ASN A 214 10.99 -19.27 11.41
N HIS A 215 11.82 -18.84 12.37
CA HIS A 215 12.67 -19.77 13.12
C HIS A 215 11.98 -20.14 14.45
N PRO A 216 12.14 -21.36 14.98
CA PRO A 216 11.49 -21.76 16.23
C PRO A 216 11.79 -20.79 17.39
N GLY A 217 10.75 -20.16 17.92
CA GLY A 217 10.86 -19.16 18.99
C GLY A 217 11.32 -17.77 18.52
N GLN A 218 11.42 -17.56 17.21
CA GLN A 218 11.77 -16.32 16.51
C GLN A 218 10.88 -16.17 15.26
N GLU A 219 9.57 -16.22 15.48
CA GLU A 219 8.54 -15.98 14.47
C GLU A 219 8.27 -14.47 14.40
N LEU A 220 8.85 -13.79 13.42
CA LEU A 220 8.91 -12.33 13.35
C LEU A 220 8.44 -11.80 11.98
N LEU A 221 7.67 -10.71 11.98
CA LEU A 221 7.41 -9.91 10.78
C LEU A 221 7.91 -8.48 11.03
N GLY A 222 8.93 -8.07 10.29
CA GLY A 222 9.52 -6.74 10.39
C GLY A 222 9.35 -5.94 9.10
N HIS A 223 9.03 -4.65 9.20
CA HIS A 223 8.68 -3.80 8.06
C HIS A 223 9.18 -2.36 8.21
N THR A 224 9.83 -1.81 7.18
CA THR A 224 10.02 -0.35 7.00
C THR A 224 8.87 0.21 6.20
N GLU A 225 8.19 1.23 6.73
CA GLU A 225 7.23 2.02 5.96
C GLU A 225 7.97 3.23 5.37
N ASP A 226 8.15 3.24 4.05
CA ASP A 226 8.94 4.24 3.33
C ASP A 226 8.04 5.09 2.44
N ALA A 227 7.97 6.39 2.74
CA ALA A 227 7.02 7.32 2.11
C ALA A 227 7.70 8.63 1.69
N LEU A 228 6.99 9.45 0.92
CA LEU A 228 7.44 10.81 0.61
C LEU A 228 7.68 11.60 1.90
N ALA A 229 8.63 12.53 1.85
CA ALA A 229 9.01 13.35 3.00
C ALA A 229 7.83 14.10 3.62
N GLU A 230 6.84 14.54 2.84
CA GLU A 230 5.61 15.17 3.36
C GLU A 230 4.70 14.24 4.17
N THR A 231 4.98 12.94 4.17
CA THR A 231 4.25 11.94 4.98
C THR A 231 4.90 11.77 6.35
N LEU A 232 6.12 12.27 6.53
CA LEU A 232 6.81 12.27 7.80
C LEU A 232 5.98 13.05 8.83
N ASN A 233 5.54 12.35 9.88
CA ASN A 233 4.62 12.82 10.94
C ASN A 233 3.13 12.87 10.57
N HIS A 234 2.74 12.42 9.37
CA HIS A 234 1.34 12.27 8.97
C HIS A 234 0.89 10.82 9.03
N VAL A 235 1.24 10.16 10.13
CA VAL A 235 0.86 8.78 10.45
C VAL A 235 0.19 8.72 11.82
N TYR A 236 -0.74 7.79 11.99
CA TYR A 236 -1.39 7.51 13.27
C TYR A 236 -1.82 6.05 13.34
N LEU A 237 -2.09 5.58 14.56
CA LEU A 237 -2.68 4.27 14.80
C LEU A 237 -4.19 4.38 15.01
N VAL A 238 -4.93 3.44 14.42
CA VAL A 238 -6.35 3.24 14.69
C VAL A 238 -6.53 1.84 15.25
N SER A 239 -7.05 1.76 16.48
CA SER A 239 -7.55 0.55 17.11
C SER A 239 -9.07 0.63 17.11
N ALA A 240 -9.72 -0.10 16.22
CA ALA A 240 -11.15 0.02 15.98
C ALA A 240 -11.87 -1.30 16.25
N HIS A 241 -13.02 -1.21 16.91
CA HIS A 241 -14.01 -2.29 17.01
C HIS A 241 -15.28 -1.88 16.28
N ILE A 242 -15.44 -2.37 15.06
CA ILE A 242 -16.58 -2.09 14.21
C ILE A 242 -17.60 -3.21 14.35
N THR A 243 -18.85 -2.83 14.62
CA THR A 243 -20.00 -3.76 14.63
C THR A 243 -21.09 -3.21 13.74
N ALA A 244 -21.56 -4.03 12.80
CA ALA A 244 -22.69 -3.70 11.94
C ALA A 244 -23.93 -4.52 12.37
N PRO A 245 -25.15 -3.94 12.36
CA PRO A 245 -26.38 -4.67 12.65
C PRO A 245 -26.63 -5.84 11.68
N GLU A 246 -26.19 -5.69 10.43
CA GLU A 246 -26.26 -6.71 9.38
C GLU A 246 -24.87 -6.89 8.76
N PRO A 247 -24.52 -8.11 8.31
CA PRO A 247 -23.25 -8.34 7.62
C PRO A 247 -23.11 -7.50 6.35
N GLN A 248 -22.05 -6.69 6.28
CA GLN A 248 -21.84 -5.70 5.21
C GLN A 248 -20.81 -6.14 4.18
N GLY A 249 -20.83 -5.44 3.05
CA GLY A 249 -19.93 -5.67 1.93
C GLY A 249 -20.13 -7.01 1.24
N ARG A 250 -19.24 -7.29 0.29
CA ARG A 250 -19.27 -8.54 -0.45
C ARG A 250 -18.90 -9.77 0.39
N TRP A 251 -18.07 -9.59 1.41
CA TRP A 251 -17.60 -10.69 2.28
C TRP A 251 -18.49 -10.93 3.50
N LYS A 252 -19.62 -10.21 3.62
CA LYS A 252 -20.63 -10.40 4.67
C LYS A 252 -20.02 -10.40 6.07
N VAL A 253 -19.28 -9.35 6.38
CA VAL A 253 -18.61 -9.17 7.68
C VAL A 253 -19.53 -8.37 8.60
N ALA A 254 -19.78 -8.89 9.80
CA ALA A 254 -20.61 -8.23 10.81
C ALA A 254 -19.79 -7.55 11.92
N GLU A 255 -18.59 -8.05 12.19
CA GLU A 255 -17.71 -7.55 13.24
C GLU A 255 -16.27 -7.50 12.71
N GLU A 256 -15.64 -6.34 12.85
CA GLU A 256 -14.21 -6.16 12.60
C GLU A 256 -13.58 -5.61 13.88
N ASN A 257 -12.44 -6.16 14.29
CA ASN A 257 -11.68 -5.59 15.40
C ASN A 257 -10.20 -5.71 15.05
N PHE A 258 -9.51 -4.58 14.98
CA PHE A 258 -8.17 -4.49 14.45
C PHE A 258 -7.39 -3.31 15.03
N THR A 259 -6.08 -3.35 14.88
CA THR A 259 -5.21 -2.19 15.07
C THR A 259 -4.27 -2.05 13.88
N ALA A 260 -4.21 -0.86 13.29
CA ALA A 260 -3.40 -0.62 12.09
C ALA A 260 -2.72 0.75 12.12
N LEU A 261 -1.53 0.82 11.53
CA LEU A 261 -0.86 2.06 11.19
C LEU A 261 -1.49 2.62 9.91
N CYS A 262 -1.78 3.91 9.91
CA CYS A 262 -2.49 4.58 8.85
C CYS A 262 -1.75 5.85 8.44
N TYR A 263 -1.64 6.08 7.13
CA TYR A 263 -1.40 7.42 6.61
C TYR A 263 -2.59 8.32 6.85
N ALA A 264 -2.32 9.62 6.98
CA ALA A 264 -3.36 10.59 7.27
C ALA A 264 -4.43 10.65 6.17
N GLY A 265 -5.67 10.31 6.55
CA GLY A 265 -6.82 10.33 5.64
C GLY A 265 -6.97 9.07 4.79
N HIS A 266 -6.07 8.08 4.93
CA HIS A 266 -6.19 6.77 4.29
C HIS A 266 -7.05 5.83 5.14
N LEU A 267 -7.73 4.88 4.48
CA LEU A 267 -8.35 3.76 5.15
C LEU A 267 -7.29 2.92 5.90
N PRO A 268 -7.62 2.38 7.08
CA PRO A 268 -6.74 1.47 7.80
C PRO A 268 -6.28 0.27 6.96
N GLY A 269 -5.06 -0.20 7.21
CA GLY A 269 -4.54 -1.46 6.64
C GLY A 269 -3.57 -1.28 5.48
N PHE A 270 -3.44 -0.10 4.88
CA PHE A 270 -2.50 0.11 3.76
C PHE A 270 -1.01 0.08 4.14
N CYS A 271 -0.67 0.30 5.41
CA CYS A 271 0.71 0.19 5.89
C CYS A 271 0.94 -1.22 6.47
N MET A 272 0.61 -1.39 7.75
CA MET A 272 0.73 -2.65 8.48
C MET A 272 -0.26 -2.68 9.64
N GLY A 273 -0.60 -3.86 10.11
CA GLY A 273 -1.53 -4.02 11.21
C GLY A 273 -1.86 -5.46 11.54
N PHE A 274 -2.77 -5.63 12.48
CA PHE A 274 -3.28 -6.93 12.89
C PHE A 274 -4.77 -6.88 13.21
N ASN A 275 -5.43 -8.04 13.18
CA ASN A 275 -6.82 -8.17 13.59
C ASN A 275 -7.02 -9.17 14.73
N HIS A 276 -8.24 -9.17 15.27
CA HIS A 276 -8.61 -10.03 16.38
C HIS A 276 -8.73 -11.52 15.99
N HIS A 277 -8.68 -11.87 14.70
CA HIS A 277 -8.60 -13.26 14.24
C HIS A 277 -7.15 -13.78 14.22
N GLY A 278 -6.19 -12.92 14.54
CA GLY A 278 -4.78 -13.28 14.56
C GLY A 278 -4.08 -13.06 13.23
N LEU A 279 -4.71 -12.42 12.23
CA LEU A 279 -3.95 -11.94 11.07
C LEU A 279 -2.96 -10.86 11.53
N VAL A 280 -1.71 -10.98 11.12
CA VAL A 280 -0.68 -9.93 11.17
C VAL A 280 -0.18 -9.73 9.75
N PHE A 281 -0.10 -8.48 9.27
CA PHE A 281 0.40 -8.22 7.93
C PHE A 281 1.06 -6.85 7.75
N SER A 282 1.86 -6.74 6.68
CA SER A 282 2.40 -5.49 6.13
C SER A 282 2.25 -5.44 4.61
N VAL A 283 2.40 -4.24 4.06
CA VAL A 283 2.19 -3.95 2.64
C VAL A 283 3.48 -3.43 2.01
N ASN A 284 3.85 -3.96 0.85
CA ASN A 284 4.79 -3.28 -0.05
C ASN A 284 4.06 -2.89 -1.34
N ILE A 285 4.22 -1.63 -1.74
CA ILE A 285 3.71 -1.12 -3.03
C ILE A 285 4.53 -1.75 -4.15
N ILE A 286 3.86 -2.26 -5.19
CA ILE A 286 4.48 -2.60 -6.49
C ILE A 286 3.93 -1.64 -7.54
N LYS A 287 4.77 -1.21 -8.50
CA LYS A 287 4.36 -0.33 -9.61
C LYS A 287 4.26 -1.09 -10.93
N ALA A 288 3.10 -1.72 -11.15
CA ALA A 288 2.78 -2.30 -12.45
C ALA A 288 2.68 -1.22 -13.54
N ALA A 289 3.11 -1.55 -14.76
CA ALA A 289 3.13 -0.65 -15.90
C ALA A 289 1.72 -0.24 -16.36
N ARG A 290 0.75 -1.15 -16.21
CA ARG A 290 -0.65 -0.94 -16.58
C ARG A 290 -1.52 -1.09 -15.34
N LEU A 291 -2.34 -0.08 -15.08
CA LEU A 291 -3.32 -0.04 -14.01
C LEU A 291 -4.73 0.05 -14.62
N ALA A 292 -5.76 -0.20 -13.83
CA ALA A 292 -7.14 -0.25 -14.27
C ALA A 292 -8.05 0.58 -13.37
N ALA A 293 -8.73 1.56 -13.96
CA ALA A 293 -9.86 2.23 -13.32
C ALA A 293 -11.11 1.35 -13.38
N GLY A 294 -12.11 1.64 -12.54
CA GLY A 294 -13.30 0.80 -12.42
C GLY A 294 -13.06 -0.54 -11.72
N LYS A 295 -11.92 -0.66 -11.03
CA LYS A 295 -11.46 -1.83 -10.28
C LYS A 295 -11.25 -1.48 -8.81
N THR A 296 -11.02 -2.47 -7.95
CA THR A 296 -10.80 -2.23 -6.52
C THR A 296 -9.38 -1.68 -6.28
N PRO A 297 -9.19 -0.46 -5.74
CA PRO A 297 -7.85 0.02 -5.42
C PRO A 297 -7.20 -0.81 -4.31
N ARG A 298 -5.87 -0.97 -4.34
CA ARG A 298 -5.13 -1.77 -3.34
C ARG A 298 -5.39 -1.36 -1.90
N HIS A 299 -5.68 -0.08 -1.66
CA HIS A 299 -6.05 0.44 -0.34
C HIS A 299 -7.32 -0.24 0.21
N PHE A 300 -8.32 -0.48 -0.64
CA PHE A 300 -9.56 -1.16 -0.26
C PHE A 300 -9.32 -2.66 -0.03
N LEU A 301 -8.46 -3.30 -0.81
CA LEU A 301 -8.07 -4.69 -0.58
C LEU A 301 -7.32 -4.84 0.74
N ALA A 302 -6.37 -3.96 1.02
CA ALA A 302 -5.63 -3.95 2.28
C ALA A 302 -6.54 -3.68 3.49
N ARG A 303 -7.53 -2.78 3.35
CA ARG A 303 -8.56 -2.57 4.38
C ARG A 303 -9.42 -3.81 4.59
N ALA A 304 -9.80 -4.51 3.52
CA ALA A 304 -10.59 -5.73 3.58
C ALA A 304 -9.84 -6.89 4.27
N LEU A 305 -8.51 -6.95 4.15
CA LEU A 305 -7.71 -7.96 4.85
C LEU A 305 -7.86 -7.88 6.38
N LEU A 306 -8.03 -6.69 6.96
CA LEU A 306 -8.24 -6.55 8.41
C LEU A 306 -9.50 -7.27 8.91
N ALA A 307 -10.41 -7.67 8.02
CA ALA A 307 -11.57 -8.51 8.33
C ALA A 307 -11.36 -10.01 8.08
N ALA A 308 -10.24 -10.42 7.47
CA ALA A 308 -10.00 -11.82 7.14
C ALA A 308 -9.76 -12.66 8.40
N ASP A 309 -10.49 -13.77 8.51
CA ASP A 309 -10.49 -14.63 9.69
C ASP A 309 -9.57 -15.85 9.57
N ASN A 310 -9.08 -16.13 8.38
CA ASN A 310 -8.12 -17.18 8.09
C ASN A 310 -7.41 -16.92 6.74
N PHE A 311 -6.41 -17.74 6.44
CA PHE A 311 -5.62 -17.63 5.22
C PHE A 311 -6.47 -17.77 3.93
N ALA A 312 -7.46 -18.66 3.91
CA ALA A 312 -8.32 -18.82 2.74
C ALA A 312 -9.19 -17.57 2.47
N ALA A 313 -9.72 -16.93 3.53
CA ALA A 313 -10.42 -15.66 3.42
C ALA A 313 -9.50 -14.55 2.91
N ALA A 314 -8.26 -14.48 3.40
CA ALA A 314 -7.26 -13.53 2.89
C ALA A 314 -7.00 -13.75 1.38
N GLN A 315 -6.88 -14.99 0.93
CA GLN A 315 -6.73 -15.30 -0.50
C GLN A 315 -7.93 -14.84 -1.34
N GLN A 316 -9.16 -14.99 -0.83
CA GLN A 316 -10.38 -14.51 -1.50
C GLN A 316 -10.38 -12.99 -1.64
N VAL A 317 -10.01 -12.28 -0.57
CA VAL A 317 -9.85 -10.82 -0.58
C VAL A 317 -8.83 -10.41 -1.65
N LEU A 318 -7.63 -11.01 -1.67
CA LEU A 318 -6.57 -10.63 -2.61
C LEU A 318 -6.91 -10.96 -4.07
N ARG A 319 -7.59 -12.08 -4.31
CA ARG A 319 -8.08 -12.46 -5.65
C ARG A 319 -9.19 -11.52 -6.13
N ASP A 320 -9.98 -10.98 -5.20
CA ASP A 320 -11.11 -10.06 -5.43
C ASP A 320 -12.03 -10.47 -6.60
N GLU A 321 -12.31 -11.77 -6.70
CA GLU A 321 -13.03 -12.35 -7.84
C GLU A 321 -14.41 -11.70 -8.04
N GLY A 322 -14.72 -11.28 -9.26
CA GLY A 322 -15.85 -10.44 -9.62
C GLY A 322 -15.50 -8.97 -9.90
N CYS A 323 -14.39 -8.44 -9.38
CA CYS A 323 -13.92 -7.08 -9.69
C CYS A 323 -12.43 -7.09 -10.08
N GLY A 324 -11.56 -7.48 -9.14
CA GLY A 324 -10.11 -7.50 -9.30
C GLY A 324 -9.45 -6.19 -8.89
N SER A 325 -8.15 -6.24 -8.59
CA SER A 325 -7.37 -5.06 -8.19
C SER A 325 -7.18 -4.08 -9.35
N GLY A 326 -7.24 -2.79 -9.09
CA GLY A 326 -6.91 -1.74 -10.06
C GLY A 326 -5.41 -1.51 -10.21
N ASP A 327 -4.65 -1.91 -9.21
CA ASP A 327 -3.22 -1.71 -9.11
C ASP A 327 -2.52 -2.84 -8.35
N ALA A 328 -1.19 -2.79 -8.26
CA ALA A 328 -0.38 -3.91 -7.76
C ALA A 328 -0.06 -3.79 -6.27
N ILE A 329 -0.01 -4.89 -5.55
CA ILE A 329 0.36 -4.87 -4.13
C ILE A 329 1.06 -6.17 -3.71
N SER A 330 2.00 -6.06 -2.78
CA SER A 330 2.63 -7.19 -2.09
C SER A 330 2.16 -7.19 -0.65
N ILE A 331 1.65 -8.33 -0.17
CA ILE A 331 1.18 -8.51 1.21
C ILE A 331 2.03 -9.56 1.89
N ASN A 332 2.65 -9.20 3.00
CA ASN A 332 3.38 -10.14 3.86
C ASN A 332 2.50 -10.44 5.06
N MET A 333 2.22 -11.70 5.35
CA MET A 333 1.25 -12.04 6.38
C MET A 333 1.50 -13.37 7.08
N THR A 334 0.97 -13.49 8.28
CA THR A 334 0.86 -14.76 9.03
C THR A 334 -0.42 -14.74 9.86
N PHE A 335 -0.94 -15.93 10.19
CA PHE A 335 -2.01 -16.07 11.18
C PHE A 335 -1.41 -16.60 12.49
N LEU A 336 -1.69 -15.89 13.59
CA LEU A 336 -1.15 -16.22 14.92
C LEU A 336 -1.65 -17.57 15.43
N ASP A 337 -2.89 -17.88 15.10
CA ASP A 337 -3.58 -19.10 15.50
C ASP A 337 -3.98 -19.84 14.21
N GLN A 338 -3.19 -20.85 13.83
CA GLN A 338 -3.45 -21.71 12.68
C GLN A 338 -3.24 -23.19 13.03
N GLU A 339 -3.79 -24.08 12.23
CA GLU A 339 -3.54 -25.51 12.37
C GLU A 339 -2.13 -25.86 11.90
N GLY A 340 -1.42 -26.68 12.69
CA GLY A 340 -0.06 -27.11 12.39
C GLY A 340 1.00 -26.05 12.70
N ASP A 341 2.16 -26.19 12.06
CA ASP A 341 3.24 -25.22 12.18
C ASP A 341 2.82 -23.86 11.64
N ARG A 342 3.29 -22.78 12.27
CA ARG A 342 3.06 -21.42 11.78
C ARG A 342 3.74 -21.23 10.43
N MET A 343 3.02 -20.58 9.51
CA MET A 343 3.52 -20.22 8.19
C MET A 343 3.52 -18.71 8.04
N PHE A 344 4.52 -18.19 7.33
CA PHE A 344 4.52 -16.83 6.80
C PHE A 344 4.27 -16.88 5.31
N HIS A 345 3.61 -15.86 4.78
CA HIS A 345 3.25 -15.78 3.37
C HIS A 345 3.64 -14.42 2.82
N ASN A 346 4.13 -14.41 1.58
CA ASN A 346 4.18 -13.21 0.76
C ASN A 346 3.28 -13.42 -0.47
N ALA A 347 2.30 -12.54 -0.65
CA ALA A 347 1.35 -12.57 -1.75
C ALA A 347 1.57 -11.38 -2.67
N GLU A 348 1.96 -11.64 -3.91
CA GLU A 348 2.01 -10.64 -4.98
C GLU A 348 0.67 -10.63 -5.71
N VAL A 349 0.09 -9.43 -5.85
CA VAL A 349 -1.20 -9.19 -6.47
C VAL A 349 -1.01 -8.26 -7.66
N GLY A 350 -1.51 -8.69 -8.82
CA GLY A 350 -1.49 -7.93 -10.06
C GLY A 350 -2.83 -7.27 -10.38
N PRO A 351 -2.81 -6.14 -11.12
CA PRO A 351 -4.03 -5.48 -11.56
C PRO A 351 -4.82 -6.34 -12.55
N ALA A 352 -6.14 -6.34 -12.42
CA ALA A 352 -7.07 -7.01 -13.33
C ALA A 352 -7.29 -6.17 -14.59
N CYS A 353 -6.38 -6.30 -15.56
CA CYS A 353 -6.43 -5.60 -16.84
C CYS A 353 -7.21 -6.38 -17.91
N GLY A 354 -7.53 -5.74 -19.04
CA GLY A 354 -8.02 -6.47 -20.23
C GLY A 354 -9.43 -7.09 -20.13
N GLY A 355 -10.25 -6.66 -19.17
CA GLY A 355 -11.59 -7.21 -18.95
C GLY A 355 -11.66 -8.33 -17.92
N ASP A 356 -10.53 -8.71 -17.33
CA ASP A 356 -10.48 -9.68 -16.24
C ASP A 356 -11.29 -9.19 -15.04
N CYS A 357 -11.94 -10.11 -14.34
CA CYS A 357 -12.75 -9.83 -13.16
C CYS A 357 -12.09 -10.33 -11.88
N ARG A 358 -10.79 -10.63 -11.88
CA ARG A 358 -10.04 -11.12 -10.72
C ARG A 358 -8.59 -10.70 -10.82
N SER A 359 -7.97 -10.48 -9.67
CA SER A 359 -6.54 -10.16 -9.59
C SER A 359 -5.70 -11.38 -9.95
N GLU A 360 -4.58 -11.15 -10.65
CA GLU A 360 -3.48 -12.11 -10.66
C GLU A 360 -2.92 -12.22 -9.24
N LEU A 361 -2.59 -13.44 -8.81
CA LEU A 361 -2.17 -13.71 -7.43
C LEU A 361 -1.13 -14.83 -7.40
N SER A 362 0.03 -14.54 -6.82
CA SER A 362 1.10 -15.51 -6.56
C SER A 362 1.51 -15.46 -5.08
N ILE A 363 1.48 -16.62 -4.41
CA ILE A 363 1.77 -16.72 -2.99
C ILE A 363 2.99 -17.60 -2.76
N LEU A 364 3.99 -17.05 -2.09
CA LEU A 364 5.12 -17.78 -1.51
C LEU A 364 4.83 -18.03 -0.04
N SER A 365 5.08 -19.25 0.44
CA SER A 365 4.96 -19.62 1.85
C SER A 365 6.34 -19.96 2.42
N CYS A 366 6.55 -19.61 3.69
CA CYS A 366 7.78 -19.84 4.45
C CYS A 366 7.46 -20.68 5.69
N SER A 367 8.09 -21.84 5.73
CA SER A 367 7.98 -22.89 6.75
C SER A 367 8.93 -22.64 7.92
N PRO A 368 8.83 -23.39 9.03
CA PRO A 368 9.80 -23.33 10.10
C PRO A 368 11.24 -23.55 9.60
N GLY A 369 12.16 -22.68 9.98
CA GLY A 369 13.56 -22.64 9.55
C GLY A 369 13.84 -21.78 8.31
N GLU A 370 12.83 -21.10 7.76
CA GLU A 370 12.95 -20.29 6.55
C GLU A 370 12.70 -18.78 6.84
N HIS A 371 12.97 -17.93 5.84
CA HIS A 371 12.64 -16.51 5.87
C HIS A 371 12.18 -16.02 4.48
N ILE A 372 11.46 -14.90 4.44
CA ILE A 372 11.07 -14.18 3.21
C ILE A 372 11.53 -12.74 3.33
N PHE A 373 12.21 -12.22 2.32
CA PHE A 373 12.46 -10.79 2.16
C PHE A 373 11.74 -10.28 0.92
N HIS A 374 11.02 -9.17 1.05
CA HIS A 374 10.29 -8.55 -0.06
C HIS A 374 10.42 -7.02 -0.05
N THR A 375 10.44 -6.43 -1.23
CA THR A 375 10.53 -4.98 -1.43
C THR A 375 9.47 -4.51 -2.43
N ASN A 376 9.78 -3.77 -3.49
CA ASN A 376 8.76 -3.03 -4.27
C ASN A 376 8.69 -3.42 -5.75
N LYS A 377 9.03 -4.68 -6.04
CA LYS A 377 8.93 -5.27 -7.37
C LYS A 377 8.27 -6.63 -7.34
N TYR A 378 7.80 -7.11 -8.47
CA TYR A 378 7.42 -8.50 -8.62
C TYR A 378 8.65 -9.42 -8.60
N LEU A 379 8.59 -10.48 -7.81
CA LEU A 379 9.56 -11.57 -7.80
C LEU A 379 9.02 -12.83 -8.48
N ARG A 380 7.68 -12.94 -8.60
CA ARG A 380 7.02 -14.17 -9.06
C ARG A 380 5.98 -13.92 -10.15
N LEU A 381 5.19 -12.85 -10.05
CA LEU A 381 4.27 -12.50 -11.14
C LEU A 381 5.05 -11.93 -12.34
N ASN A 382 4.73 -12.42 -13.53
CA ASN A 382 5.34 -11.95 -14.78
C ASN A 382 4.47 -10.85 -15.42
N ILE A 383 4.31 -9.74 -14.70
CA ILE A 383 3.55 -8.57 -15.13
C ILE A 383 4.53 -7.43 -15.37
N GLY A 384 4.36 -6.68 -16.46
CA GLY A 384 5.23 -5.54 -16.76
C GLY A 384 5.18 -4.47 -15.66
N GLU A 385 6.34 -3.93 -15.30
CA GLU A 385 6.51 -2.87 -14.30
C GLU A 385 6.93 -1.54 -14.96
N VAL A 386 6.73 -0.42 -14.27
CA VAL A 386 7.15 0.91 -14.74
C VAL A 386 8.67 1.02 -14.93
N GLY A 387 9.45 0.13 -14.29
CA GLY A 387 10.91 0.17 -14.28
C GLY A 387 11.45 1.31 -13.42
N GLY A 388 12.65 1.81 -13.77
CA GLY A 388 13.22 3.00 -13.15
C GLY A 388 13.62 2.84 -11.68
N ALA A 389 13.53 3.93 -10.93
CA ALA A 389 14.19 4.06 -9.64
C ALA A 389 13.56 3.19 -8.53
N ILE A 390 12.26 2.86 -8.63
CA ILE A 390 11.62 1.93 -7.70
C ILE A 390 12.18 0.51 -7.84
N VAL A 391 12.44 0.06 -9.07
CA VAL A 391 13.01 -1.26 -9.34
C VAL A 391 14.48 -1.28 -8.95
N SER A 392 15.28 -0.27 -9.32
CA SER A 392 16.70 -0.21 -8.92
C SER A 392 16.88 -0.11 -7.41
N SER A 393 16.01 0.62 -6.70
CA SER A 393 16.01 0.69 -5.25
C SER A 393 15.59 -0.64 -4.60
N SER A 394 14.66 -1.36 -5.20
CA SER A 394 14.26 -2.71 -4.78
C SER A 394 15.42 -3.70 -4.96
N ASP A 395 16.09 -3.68 -6.12
CA ASP A 395 17.27 -4.51 -6.41
C ASP A 395 18.40 -4.26 -5.40
N ALA A 396 18.71 -2.99 -5.14
CA ALA A 396 19.74 -2.59 -4.19
C ALA A 396 19.47 -3.12 -2.78
N ARG A 397 18.23 -3.01 -2.29
CA ARG A 397 17.85 -3.50 -0.96
C ARG A 397 17.83 -5.03 -0.88
N HIS A 398 17.43 -5.72 -1.95
CA HIS A 398 17.61 -7.17 -2.06
C HIS A 398 19.09 -7.55 -1.98
N ALA A 399 19.95 -6.91 -2.76
CA ALA A 399 21.39 -7.15 -2.73
C ALA A 399 22.00 -6.89 -1.32
N THR A 400 21.53 -5.85 -0.62
CA THR A 400 21.91 -5.60 0.77
C THR A 400 21.52 -6.77 1.68
N GLN A 401 20.31 -7.30 1.57
CA GLN A 401 19.88 -8.45 2.38
C GLN A 401 20.68 -9.71 2.02
N GLU A 402 20.89 -9.98 0.73
CA GLU A 402 21.65 -11.14 0.23
C GLU A 402 23.13 -11.10 0.63
N SER A 403 23.69 -9.90 0.86
CA SER A 403 25.05 -9.73 1.35
C SER A 403 25.22 -10.04 2.85
N GLN A 404 24.12 -10.17 3.59
CA GLN A 404 24.11 -10.45 5.03
C GLN A 404 23.84 -11.94 5.32
N PRO A 405 24.25 -12.47 6.49
CA PRO A 405 23.83 -13.78 6.93
C PRO A 405 22.30 -13.91 6.97
N ALA A 406 21.79 -15.11 6.71
CA ALA A 406 20.36 -15.41 6.80
C ALA A 406 19.81 -14.98 8.18
N PRO A 407 18.72 -14.20 8.23
CA PRO A 407 18.18 -13.70 9.49
C PRO A 407 17.49 -14.83 10.25
N THR A 408 17.83 -14.98 11.53
CA THR A 408 17.27 -16.05 12.39
C THR A 408 16.75 -15.52 13.73
N THR A 409 17.02 -14.26 14.06
CA THR A 409 16.73 -13.65 15.36
C THR A 409 16.14 -12.25 15.24
N MET A 410 15.55 -11.76 16.33
CA MET A 410 15.12 -10.36 16.49
C MET A 410 16.26 -9.38 16.21
N GLN A 411 17.47 -9.66 16.67
CA GLN A 411 18.64 -8.80 16.43
C GLN A 411 18.99 -8.74 14.94
N ASP A 412 18.82 -9.83 14.18
CA ASP A 412 19.03 -9.82 12.74
C ASP A 412 17.97 -8.96 12.03
N VAL A 413 16.70 -9.06 12.45
CA VAL A 413 15.59 -8.22 11.93
C VAL A 413 15.88 -6.75 12.19
N VAL A 414 16.22 -6.38 13.43
CA VAL A 414 16.58 -5.00 13.79
C VAL A 414 17.79 -4.51 12.98
N ARG A 415 18.83 -5.33 12.84
CA ARG A 415 20.03 -4.98 12.07
C ARG A 415 19.72 -4.73 10.60
N LEU A 416 18.85 -5.55 10.00
CA LEU A 416 18.46 -5.46 8.59
C LEU A 416 17.58 -4.24 8.34
N LEU A 417 16.51 -4.05 9.13
CA LEU A 417 15.56 -2.94 8.93
C LEU A 417 16.16 -1.57 9.24
N GLY A 418 17.20 -1.51 10.06
CA GLY A 418 17.96 -0.28 10.29
C GLY A 418 19.14 -0.09 9.33
N ASP A 419 19.31 -0.94 8.32
CA ASP A 419 20.53 -0.92 7.51
C ASP A 419 20.61 0.31 6.58
N GLN A 420 21.78 0.96 6.62
CA GLN A 420 22.12 2.14 5.82
C GLN A 420 23.43 1.95 5.05
N SER A 421 23.82 0.70 4.77
CA SER A 421 25.14 0.38 4.21
C SER A 421 25.23 0.59 2.70
N HIS A 422 24.12 0.45 1.97
CA HIS A 422 24.10 0.67 0.53
C HIS A 422 24.31 2.17 0.22
N PRO A 423 25.21 2.54 -0.72
CA PRO A 423 25.56 3.94 -0.96
C PRO A 423 24.42 4.83 -1.45
N GLU A 424 23.48 4.28 -2.24
CA GLU A 424 22.39 5.05 -2.84
C GLU A 424 20.99 4.71 -2.33
N HIS A 425 20.72 3.45 -2.00
CA HIS A 425 19.40 2.91 -1.73
C HIS A 425 19.42 2.03 -0.48
N THR A 426 19.34 2.69 0.67
CA THR A 426 19.35 2.04 1.98
C THR A 426 18.01 1.38 2.30
N ILE A 427 18.01 0.40 3.22
CA ILE A 427 16.77 -0.20 3.75
C ILE A 427 16.09 0.77 4.70
N PHE A 428 16.82 1.33 5.67
CA PHE A 428 16.36 2.46 6.46
C PHE A 428 16.70 3.76 5.73
N ARG A 429 15.69 4.50 5.28
CA ARG A 429 15.86 5.71 4.47
C ARG A 429 15.87 6.94 5.34
N GLU A 430 17.06 7.52 5.48
CA GLU A 430 17.30 8.78 6.17
C GLU A 430 18.61 9.39 5.67
N ALA A 431 18.54 10.26 4.66
CA ALA A 431 19.68 11.03 4.17
C ALA A 431 19.64 12.52 4.58
N GLY A 432 18.85 12.87 5.60
CA GLY A 432 18.69 14.25 6.11
C GLY A 432 17.38 14.90 5.68
N ASP A 433 17.20 16.18 6.02
CA ASP A 433 15.90 16.88 5.90
C ASP A 433 15.39 17.09 4.47
N ASP A 434 16.28 17.01 3.48
CA ASP A 434 15.95 17.23 2.06
C ASP A 434 15.82 15.91 1.28
N ASP A 435 15.88 14.76 1.97
CA ASP A 435 15.63 13.46 1.36
C ASP A 435 14.18 13.38 0.87
N PHE A 436 13.98 12.93 -0.37
CA PHE A 436 12.65 12.88 -1.00
C PHE A 436 11.79 11.75 -0.43
N VAL A 437 12.42 10.67 0.01
CA VAL A 437 11.76 9.50 0.62
C VAL A 437 12.40 9.20 1.95
N LYS A 438 11.58 8.97 2.97
CA LYS A 438 12.04 8.66 4.32
C LYS A 438 11.34 7.42 4.85
N THR A 439 12.03 6.65 5.70
CA THR A 439 11.36 5.67 6.54
C THR A 439 10.56 6.43 7.59
N VAL A 440 9.23 6.43 7.47
CA VAL A 440 8.35 7.15 8.40
C VAL A 440 8.08 6.35 9.67
N THR A 441 8.10 5.02 9.58
CA THR A 441 7.89 4.13 10.72
C THR A 441 8.54 2.78 10.45
N VAL A 442 9.10 2.14 11.48
CA VAL A 442 9.44 0.71 11.44
C VAL A 442 8.49 -0.03 12.40
N GLY A 443 7.92 -1.15 11.94
CA GLY A 443 7.13 -2.04 12.76
C GLY A 443 7.76 -3.42 12.83
N ILE A 444 7.83 -4.00 14.03
CA ILE A 444 8.27 -5.38 14.23
C ILE A 444 7.23 -6.12 15.07
N PHE A 445 6.60 -7.11 14.47
CA PHE A 445 5.69 -8.03 15.12
C PHE A 445 6.45 -9.22 15.67
N ASP A 446 6.40 -9.41 16.98
CA ASP A 446 6.84 -10.63 17.64
C ASP A 446 5.62 -11.54 17.81
N CYS A 447 5.57 -12.58 16.99
CA CYS A 447 4.42 -13.45 16.91
C CYS A 447 4.33 -14.46 18.06
N VAL A 448 5.45 -14.71 18.75
CA VAL A 448 5.53 -15.59 19.92
C VAL A 448 5.04 -14.85 21.14
N ASN A 449 5.63 -13.68 21.39
CA ASN A 449 5.29 -12.83 22.53
C ASN A 449 4.01 -12.04 22.31
N ARG A 450 3.45 -12.10 21.08
CA ARG A 450 2.23 -11.40 20.67
C ARG A 450 2.35 -9.89 20.92
N THR A 451 3.41 -9.28 20.42
CA THR A 451 3.64 -7.83 20.52
C THR A 451 3.93 -7.20 19.16
N TRP A 452 3.76 -5.89 19.08
CA TRP A 452 4.12 -5.04 17.95
C TRP A 452 4.92 -3.84 18.44
N SER A 453 6.21 -3.85 18.15
CA SER A 453 7.13 -2.76 18.44
C SER A 453 7.12 -1.75 17.29
N LEU A 454 6.97 -0.47 17.62
CA LEU A 454 6.93 0.62 16.65
C LEU A 454 8.06 1.61 16.91
N TYR A 455 8.74 2.01 15.84
CA TYR A 455 9.86 2.95 15.86
C TYR A 455 9.54 4.10 14.91
N THR A 456 9.83 5.32 15.35
CA THR A 456 9.85 6.51 14.48
C THR A 456 11.26 6.83 14.01
N ASP A 457 12.27 6.10 14.41
CA ASP A 457 13.69 6.28 14.06
C ASP A 457 14.35 4.93 13.78
N ASN A 458 15.68 4.94 13.62
CA ASN A 458 16.41 3.75 13.20
C ASN A 458 16.43 2.71 14.33
N PRO A 459 15.84 1.51 14.13
CA PRO A 459 15.74 0.48 15.18
C PRO A 459 17.11 -0.06 15.62
N LYS A 460 18.19 0.15 14.86
CA LYS A 460 19.55 -0.24 15.26
C LYS A 460 20.11 0.59 16.40
N THR A 461 19.62 1.82 16.57
CA THR A 461 20.22 2.80 17.47
C THR A 461 19.26 3.32 18.53
N HIS A 462 17.97 2.99 18.42
CA HIS A 462 16.92 3.49 19.30
C HIS A 462 15.97 2.38 19.73
N ASP A 463 15.40 2.56 20.93
CA ASP A 463 14.34 1.71 21.45
C ASP A 463 12.99 2.06 20.78
N PRO A 464 12.03 1.12 20.70
CA PRO A 464 10.72 1.41 20.16
C PRO A 464 10.00 2.47 21.00
N ILE A 465 9.30 3.39 20.34
CA ILE A 465 8.49 4.41 21.00
C ILE A 465 7.28 3.80 21.73
N VAL A 466 6.80 2.65 21.25
CA VAL A 466 5.72 1.89 21.89
C VAL A 466 5.83 0.41 21.51
N VAL A 467 5.47 -0.46 22.46
CA VAL A 467 5.27 -1.90 22.24
C VAL A 467 3.82 -2.24 22.58
N LEU A 468 3.03 -2.56 21.57
CA LEU A 468 1.60 -2.85 21.70
C LEU A 468 1.35 -4.36 21.81
N PRO A 469 0.42 -4.83 22.64
CA PRO A 469 -0.01 -6.22 22.62
C PRO A 469 -0.88 -6.52 21.38
N LEU A 470 -0.72 -7.70 20.79
CA LEU A 470 -1.61 -8.21 19.75
C LEU A 470 -2.89 -8.74 20.40
N LEU A 471 -3.97 -7.95 20.30
CA LEU A 471 -5.27 -8.27 20.89
C LEU A 471 -6.04 -9.25 19.99
N VAL A 472 -5.87 -10.55 20.25
CA VAL A 472 -6.55 -11.64 19.54
C VAL A 472 -7.74 -12.15 20.35
N LYS A 473 -8.83 -12.52 19.66
CA LYS A 473 -9.98 -13.19 20.24
C LYS A 473 -9.54 -14.54 20.79
N LYS A 474 -9.97 -14.86 22.01
CA LYS A 474 -9.72 -16.19 22.58
C LYS A 474 -10.44 -17.23 21.72
N PRO A 475 -9.83 -18.40 21.47
CA PRO A 475 -10.53 -19.50 20.82
C PRO A 475 -11.84 -19.79 21.56
N SER A 476 -12.94 -19.86 20.82
CA SER A 476 -14.19 -20.40 21.37
C SER A 476 -13.92 -21.85 21.78
N LYS A 477 -14.01 -22.12 23.09
CA LYS A 477 -13.82 -23.46 23.67
C LYS A 477 -14.77 -24.49 23.10
#